data_AF-A0A9E5TNL9-F1
#
_entry.id   AF-A0A9E5TNL9-F1
#
_cell.length_a   1.000
_cell.length_b   1.000
_cell.length_c   1.000
_cell.angle_alpha   90.00
_cell.angle_beta   90.00
_cell.angle_gamma   90.00
#
_symmetry.space_group_name_H-M   'P 1'
#
loop_
_entity.id
_entity.type
_entity.pdbx_description
1 polymer ?
#
loop_
_entity_poly.entity_id
_entity_poly.type
_entity_poly.pdbx_seq_one_letter_code
_entity_poly.pdbx_strand_id
1 'polypeptide(L)'
;MDPDQLREIMDFLRGRVHLDAGDTVDQVVIRFDAPSLADMTAAGLDPGGSQSILTAPWWDEMVTDVVETPEMCEPEDTPEQVLDYARDVVSEYIRKRVTL
;
A
#
# COMPACT_ATOMS: atom_id res chain seq x y z
N MET A 1 -10.83 11.86 -11.45
CA MET A 1 -10.96 10.43 -11.10
C MET A 1 -12.27 10.26 -10.37
N ASP A 2 -13.04 9.24 -10.69
CA ASP A 2 -14.29 8.93 -9.99
C ASP A 2 -14.06 7.97 -8.79
N PRO A 3 -15.07 7.76 -7.93
CA PRO A 3 -14.92 6.89 -6.76
C PRO A 3 -14.61 5.42 -7.08
N ASP A 4 -15.04 4.91 -8.24
CA ASP A 4 -14.84 3.52 -8.62
C ASP A 4 -13.40 3.31 -9.11
N GLN A 5 -12.89 4.23 -9.93
CA GLN A 5 -11.48 4.27 -10.31
C GLN A 5 -10.54 4.37 -9.10
N LEU A 6 -10.89 5.21 -8.11
CA LEU A 6 -10.10 5.32 -6.88
C LEU A 6 -10.09 4.00 -6.10
N ARG A 7 -11.23 3.29 -6.06
CA ARG A 7 -11.34 1.98 -5.41
C ARG A 7 -10.47 0.93 -6.10
N GLU A 8 -10.51 0.88 -7.43
CA GLU A 8 -9.67 -0.05 -8.21
C GLU A 8 -8.18 0.20 -7.98
N ILE A 9 -7.75 1.47 -7.93
CA ILE A 9 -6.35 1.81 -7.61
C ILE A 9 -6.00 1.40 -6.18
N MET A 10 -6.86 1.68 -5.19
CA MET A 10 -6.62 1.25 -3.81
C MET A 10 -6.47 -0.27 -3.72
N ASP A 11 -7.39 -1.03 -4.32
CA ASP A 11 -7.36 -2.49 -4.28
C ASP A 11 -6.10 -3.05 -4.97
N PHE A 12 -5.70 -2.45 -6.09
CA PHE A 12 -4.44 -2.80 -6.75
C PHE A 12 -3.23 -2.56 -5.83
N LEU A 13 -3.13 -1.38 -5.21
CA LEU A 13 -2.00 -1.04 -4.35
C LEU A 13 -1.96 -1.91 -3.09
N ARG A 14 -3.10 -2.21 -2.47
CA ARG A 14 -3.18 -3.17 -1.34
C ARG A 14 -2.66 -4.55 -1.73
N GLY A 15 -2.91 -4.98 -2.96
CA GLY A 15 -2.40 -6.22 -3.53
C GLY A 15 -0.87 -6.27 -3.70
N ARG A 16 -0.18 -5.12 -3.60
CA ARG A 16 1.29 -5.01 -3.68
C ARG A 16 1.99 -5.03 -2.31
N VAL A 17 1.22 -5.14 -1.23
CA VAL A 17 1.72 -5.33 0.12
C VAL A 17 1.83 -6.83 0.40
N HIS A 18 3.04 -7.27 0.75
CA HIS A 18 3.38 -8.67 0.93
C HIS A 18 4.13 -8.89 2.25
N LEU A 19 3.97 -10.09 2.81
CA LEU A 19 4.89 -10.60 3.82
C LEU A 19 6.16 -11.07 3.14
N ASP A 20 7.30 -10.72 3.73
CA ASP A 20 8.61 -11.24 3.35
C ASP A 20 9.16 -12.15 4.46
N ALA A 21 10.14 -12.98 4.11
CA ALA A 21 10.85 -13.79 5.10
C ALA A 21 11.82 -12.89 5.90
N GLY A 22 11.58 -12.76 7.20
CA GLY A 22 12.52 -12.11 8.11
C GLY A 22 13.81 -12.92 8.31
N ASP A 23 14.82 -12.27 8.88
CA ASP A 23 16.10 -12.90 9.22
C ASP A 23 15.98 -13.91 10.38
N THR A 24 14.88 -13.83 11.12
CA THR A 24 14.54 -14.74 12.21
C THR A 24 13.11 -15.27 12.08
N VAL A 25 12.84 -16.43 12.68
CA VAL A 25 11.56 -17.17 12.55
C VAL A 25 10.36 -16.36 13.07
N ASP A 26 10.59 -15.45 14.01
CA ASP A 26 9.54 -14.66 14.66
C ASP A 26 9.46 -13.22 14.13
N GLN A 27 10.29 -12.84 13.15
CA GLN A 27 10.30 -11.49 12.61
C GLN A 27 9.33 -11.37 11.43
N VAL A 28 8.31 -10.53 11.60
CA VAL A 28 7.41 -10.11 10.52
C VAL A 28 8.08 -8.99 9.73
N VAL A 29 8.19 -9.18 8.41
CA VAL A 29 8.70 -8.16 7.49
C VAL A 29 7.61 -7.86 6.46
N ILE A 30 7.31 -6.58 6.28
CA ILE A 30 6.40 -6.10 5.24
C ILE A 30 7.22 -5.54 4.09
N ARG A 31 6.88 -5.97 2.88
CA ARG A 31 7.41 -5.40 1.64
C ARG A 31 6.28 -4.76 0.85
N PHE A 32 6.51 -3.55 0.37
CA PHE A 32 5.63 -2.90 -0.58
C PHE A 32 6.29 -2.83 -1.95
N ASP A 33 5.74 -3.56 -2.91
CA ASP A 33 6.25 -3.54 -4.28
C ASP A 33 5.68 -2.35 -5.05
N ALA A 34 6.21 -1.16 -4.75
CA ALA A 34 5.80 0.11 -5.36
C ALA A 34 5.70 -0.01 -6.89
N PRO A 35 4.50 0.14 -7.47
CA PRO A 35 4.33 -0.02 -8.91
C PRO A 35 4.81 1.20 -9.68
N SER A 36 5.18 0.98 -10.94
CA SER A 36 5.34 2.06 -11.91
C SER A 36 3.99 2.46 -12.53
N LEU A 37 3.95 3.61 -13.20
CA LEU A 37 2.78 4.00 -13.99
C LEU A 37 2.47 2.99 -15.10
N ALA A 38 3.51 2.36 -15.66
CA ALA A 38 3.36 1.32 -16.68
C ALA A 38 2.67 0.06 -16.11
N ASP A 39 3.02 -0.35 -14.88
CA ASP A 39 2.37 -1.49 -14.21
C ASP A 39 0.89 -1.22 -13.96
N MET A 40 0.56 -0.02 -13.46
CA MET A 40 -0.83 0.38 -13.19
C MET A 40 -1.65 0.48 -14.48
N THR A 41 -1.06 1.02 -15.56
CA THR A 41 -1.70 1.09 -16.87
C THR A 41 -1.92 -0.31 -17.47
N ALA A 42 -0.94 -1.21 -17.34
CA ALA A 42 -1.05 -2.59 -17.80
C ALA A 42 -2.12 -3.38 -17.02
N ALA A 43 -2.37 -3.02 -15.77
CA ALA A 43 -3.48 -3.53 -14.96
C ALA A 43 -4.86 -2.95 -15.34
N GLY A 44 -4.92 -2.03 -16.31
CA GLY A 44 -6.16 -1.41 -16.78
C GLY A 44 -6.65 -0.23 -15.92
N LEU A 45 -5.83 0.26 -14.99
CA LEU A 45 -6.19 1.38 -14.12
C LEU A 45 -6.12 2.71 -14.87
N ASP A 46 -6.90 3.70 -14.40
CA ASP A 46 -6.91 5.04 -14.97
C ASP A 46 -5.50 5.67 -14.94
N PRO A 47 -4.89 6.00 -16.09
CA PRO A 47 -3.53 6.52 -16.13
C PRO A 47 -3.37 7.87 -15.42
N GLY A 48 -4.38 8.75 -15.51
CA GLY A 48 -4.34 10.07 -14.88
C GLY A 48 -4.39 9.99 -13.35
N GLY A 49 -5.31 9.19 -12.80
CA GLY A 49 -5.43 8.90 -11.39
C GLY A 49 -4.20 8.19 -10.84
N SER A 50 -3.71 7.19 -11.58
CA SER A 50 -2.49 6.45 -11.25
C SER A 50 -1.27 7.37 -11.18
N GLN A 51 -1.08 8.24 -12.19
CA GLN A 51 -0.01 9.21 -12.19
C GLN A 51 -0.15 10.20 -11.03
N SER A 52 -1.37 10.71 -10.78
CA SER A 52 -1.62 11.64 -9.68
C SER A 52 -1.26 11.07 -8.30
N ILE A 53 -1.49 9.77 -8.08
CA ILE A 53 -1.14 9.07 -6.83
C ILE A 53 0.37 8.82 -6.76
N LEU A 54 0.98 8.30 -7.82
CA LEU A 54 2.42 7.98 -7.86
C LEU A 54 3.32 9.22 -7.74
N THR A 55 2.86 10.39 -8.20
CA THR A 55 3.61 11.64 -8.09
C THR A 55 3.20 12.48 -6.88
N ALA A 56 2.34 11.96 -6.01
CA ALA A 56 1.87 12.70 -4.86
C ALA A 56 3.01 12.93 -3.85
N PRO A 57 3.10 14.11 -3.20
CA PRO A 57 4.19 14.42 -2.27
C PRO A 57 4.17 13.54 -1.01
N TRP A 58 3.05 12.88 -0.72
CA TRP A 58 2.88 11.95 0.40
C TRP A 58 3.17 10.49 0.04
N TRP A 59 3.50 10.19 -1.23
CA TRP A 59 3.71 8.82 -1.69
C TRP A 59 4.83 8.13 -0.91
N ASP A 60 6.01 8.76 -0.83
CA ASP A 60 7.16 8.17 -0.13
C ASP A 60 6.88 7.98 1.37
N GLU A 61 6.12 8.90 1.99
CA GLU A 61 5.66 8.77 3.37
C GLU A 61 4.77 7.53 3.55
N MET A 62 3.78 7.33 2.65
CA MET A 62 2.94 6.13 2.68
C MET A 62 3.76 4.85 2.54
N VAL A 63 4.73 4.82 1.62
CA VAL A 63 5.59 3.64 1.40
C VAL A 63 6.36 3.29 2.67
N THR A 64 6.95 4.30 3.33
CA THR A 64 7.65 4.13 4.61
C THR A 64 6.72 3.57 5.68
N ASP A 65 5.57 4.20 5.92
CA ASP A 65 4.62 3.78 6.96
C ASP A 65 4.09 2.35 6.74
N VAL A 66 3.90 1.93 5.48
CA VAL A 66 3.50 0.57 5.13
C VAL A 66 4.60 -0.44 5.47
N VAL A 67 5.86 -0.15 5.10
CA VAL A 67 7.00 -1.05 5.36
C VAL A 67 7.34 -1.11 6.85
N GLU A 68 7.20 -0.01 7.57
CA GLU A 68 7.46 0.11 9.01
C GLU A 68 6.25 -0.33 9.87
N THR A 69 5.15 -0.79 9.26
CA THR A 69 3.96 -1.25 9.98
C THR A 69 4.25 -2.30 11.09
N PRO A 70 5.16 -3.28 10.91
CA PRO A 70 5.49 -4.22 11.98
C PRO A 70 5.98 -3.55 13.28
N GLU A 71 6.63 -2.37 13.20
CA GLU A 71 7.13 -1.65 14.38
C GLU A 71 6.00 -1.01 15.20
N MET A 72 4.82 -0.85 14.60
CA MET A 72 3.62 -0.28 15.23
C MET A 72 2.69 -1.35 15.80
N CYS A 73 2.97 -2.63 15.57
CA CYS A 73 2.13 -3.76 15.99
C CYS A 73 2.57 -4.34 17.32
N GLU A 74 1.66 -5.04 17.99
CA GLU A 74 2.00 -5.73 19.24
C GLU A 74 2.76 -7.03 18.94
N PRO A 75 3.69 -7.49 19.80
CA PRO A 75 4.46 -8.72 19.57
C PRO A 75 3.61 -9.99 19.44
N GLU A 76 2.35 -9.94 19.86
CA GLU A 76 1.37 -11.03 19.79
C GLU A 76 0.50 -11.00 18.53
N ASP A 77 0.59 -9.95 17.72
CA ASP A 77 -0.09 -9.88 16.43
C ASP A 77 0.50 -10.90 15.47
N THR A 78 -0.38 -11.68 14.85
CA THR A 78 0.02 -12.66 13.83
C THR A 78 0.53 -11.94 12.57
N PRO A 79 1.42 -12.58 11.78
CA PRO A 79 1.88 -12.01 10.51
C PRO A 79 0.74 -11.58 9.59
N GLU A 80 -0.37 -12.32 9.57
CA GLU A 80 -1.57 -11.99 8.80
C GLU A 80 -2.25 -10.72 9.30
N GLN A 81 -2.34 -10.51 10.62
CA GLN A 81 -2.90 -9.26 11.19
C GLN A 81 -2.03 -8.06 10.84
N VAL A 82 -0.70 -8.19 10.93
CA VAL A 82 0.24 -7.14 10.54
C VAL A 82 0.13 -6.81 9.05
N LEU A 83 0.00 -7.84 8.19
CA LEU A 83 -0.19 -7.67 6.76
C LEU A 83 -1.49 -6.92 6.43
N ASP A 84 -2.59 -7.30 7.07
CA ASP A 84 -3.87 -6.64 6.86
C ASP A 84 -3.84 -5.19 7.34
N TYR A 85 -3.15 -4.91 8.46
CA TYR A 85 -2.96 -3.54 8.91
C TYR A 85 -2.15 -2.72 7.90
N ALA A 86 -1.05 -3.26 7.37
CA ALA A 86 -0.24 -2.58 6.37
C ALA A 86 -1.04 -2.26 5.08
N ARG A 87 -1.96 -3.15 4.67
CA ARG A 87 -2.89 -2.90 3.55
C ARG A 87 -3.92 -1.81 3.88
N ASP A 88 -4.36 -1.73 5.12
CA ASP A 88 -5.29 -0.69 5.53
C ASP A 88 -4.60 0.68 5.60
N VAL A 89 -3.32 0.75 5.97
CA VAL A 89 -2.52 1.99 5.90
C VAL A 89 -2.55 2.58 4.48
N VAL A 90 -2.33 1.76 3.44
CA VAL A 90 -2.46 2.20 2.03
C VAL A 90 -3.82 2.86 1.77
N SER A 91 -4.89 2.19 2.18
CA SER A 91 -6.26 2.67 1.98
C SER A 91 -6.50 4.00 2.70
N GLU A 92 -6.04 4.11 3.94
CA GLU A 92 -6.21 5.31 4.76
C GLU A 92 -5.43 6.50 4.22
N TYR A 93 -4.20 6.29 3.72
CA TYR A 93 -3.43 7.34 3.08
C TYR A 93 -4.15 7.94 1.87
N ILE A 94 -4.65 7.06 1.00
CA ILE A 94 -5.34 7.45 -0.24
C ILE A 94 -6.66 8.15 0.10
N ARG A 95 -7.50 7.59 0.98
CA ARG A 95 -8.79 8.19 1.37
C ARG A 95 -8.65 9.55 2.02
N LYS A 96 -7.64 9.74 2.87
CA LYS A 96 -7.45 11.02 3.58
C LYS A 96 -6.96 12.14 2.66
N ARG A 97 -6.33 11.81 1.53
CA ARG A 97 -5.56 12.77 0.73
C ARG A 97 -6.09 12.95 -0.69
N VAL A 98 -6.77 11.97 -1.26
CA VAL A 98 -7.44 12.10 -2.55
C VAL A 98 -8.84 12.66 -2.32
N THR A 99 -9.05 13.91 -2.72
CA THR A 99 -10.39 14.52 -2.76
C THR A 99 -11.01 14.22 -4.13
N LEU A 100 -12.23 13.67 -4.12
CA LEU A 100 -13.02 13.38 -5.33
C LEU A 100 -13.97 14.54 -5.67
#